data_AF-A0A7C2KYA3-F1
#
_entry.id   AF-A0A7C2KYA3-F1
#
_cell.length_a   1.000
_cell.length_b   1.000
_cell.length_c   1.000
_cell.angle_alpha   90.00
_cell.angle_beta   90.00
_cell.angle_gamma   90.00
#
_symmetry.space_group_name_H-M   'P 1'
#
loop_
_entity.id
_entity.type
_entity.pdbx_description
1 polymer ?
#
loop_
_entity_poly.entity_id
_entity_poly.type
_entity_poly.pdbx_seq_one_letter_code
_entity_poly.pdbx_strand_id
1 'polypeptide(L)'
;MLMSVRDRVRAMLKARLKEVDERIKEAVERYRRGELDRESYIRLRCELELEKGRRVLENLRRMLAGRRSLAEQRDSSQVVHQDPHEVCSTYSAERSTSA
;
A
#
# COMPACT_ATOMS: atom_id res chain seq x y z
N MET A 1 11.47 -20.80 -5.88
CA MET A 1 10.41 -19.92 -6.38
C MET A 1 10.56 -18.55 -5.74
N LEU A 2 10.78 -17.49 -6.52
CA LEU A 2 10.85 -16.12 -5.97
C LEU A 2 9.44 -15.65 -5.61
N MET A 3 9.20 -15.33 -4.32
CA MET A 3 7.93 -14.76 -3.89
C MET A 3 7.70 -13.41 -4.57
N SER A 4 6.49 -13.20 -5.09
CA SER A 4 6.14 -11.90 -5.66
C SER A 4 6.19 -10.81 -4.57
N VAL A 5 6.44 -9.56 -4.96
CA VAL A 5 6.39 -8.40 -4.05
C VAL A 5 5.05 -8.35 -3.32
N ARG A 6 3.95 -8.70 -4.01
CA ARG A 6 2.60 -8.80 -3.43
C ARG A 6 2.53 -9.83 -2.31
N ASP A 7 3.13 -11.00 -2.50
CA ASP A 7 3.12 -12.05 -1.49
C ASP A 7 4.00 -11.70 -0.30
N ARG A 8 5.12 -11.02 -0.53
CA ARG A 8 5.99 -10.49 0.54
C ARG A 8 5.25 -9.45 1.39
N VAL A 9 4.56 -8.50 0.76
CA VAL A 9 3.74 -7.51 1.46
C VAL A 9 2.61 -8.19 2.23
N ARG A 10 1.90 -9.14 1.61
CA ARG A 10 0.83 -9.91 2.27
C ARG A 10 1.36 -10.69 3.48
N ALA A 11 2.54 -11.31 3.37
CA ALA A 11 3.17 -12.03 4.46
C ALA A 11 3.54 -11.10 5.63
N MET A 12 4.10 -9.93 5.34
CA MET A 12 4.43 -8.93 6.36
C MET A 12 3.18 -8.41 7.09
N LEU A 13 2.11 -8.10 6.35
CA LEU A 13 0.84 -7.63 6.93
C LEU A 13 0.22 -8.71 7.83
N LYS A 14 0.27 -9.98 7.41
CA LYS A 14 -0.22 -11.12 8.21
C LYS A 14 0.63 -11.39 9.44
N ALA A 15 1.96 -11.33 9.32
CA ALA A 15 2.87 -11.59 10.44
C ALA A 15 2.64 -10.62 11.60
N ARG A 16 2.43 -9.33 11.30
CA ARG A 16 2.10 -8.31 12.30
C ARG A 16 0.77 -8.55 13.02
N LEU A 17 -0.18 -9.24 12.41
CA LEU A 17 -1.46 -9.58 13.06
C LEU A 17 -1.36 -10.88 13.84
N LYS A 18 -0.61 -11.85 13.33
CA LYS A 18 -0.41 -13.16 13.96
C LYS A 18 0.14 -13.04 15.37
N GLU A 19 1.09 -12.14 15.60
CA GLU A 19 1.66 -11.90 16.94
C GLU A 19 0.58 -11.49 17.96
N VAL A 20 -0.34 -10.60 17.58
CA VAL A 20 -1.44 -10.17 18.46
C VAL A 20 -2.44 -11.30 18.65
N ASP A 21 -2.72 -12.08 17.59
CA ASP A 21 -3.60 -13.25 17.68
C ASP A 21 -3.04 -14.32 18.63
N GLU A 22 -1.73 -14.54 18.66
CA GLU A 22 -1.11 -15.48 19.61
C GLU A 22 -1.18 -14.94 21.05
N ARG A 23 -0.93 -13.64 21.28
CA ARG A 23 -1.10 -13.02 22.61
C ARG A 23 -2.55 -13.12 23.11
N ILE A 24 -3.52 -12.99 22.21
CA ILE A 24 -4.94 -13.20 22.51
C ILE A 24 -5.21 -14.64 22.95
N LYS A 25 -4.71 -15.63 22.20
CA LYS A 25 -4.85 -17.04 22.57
C LYS A 25 -4.20 -17.32 23.92
N GLU A 26 -3.01 -16.80 24.16
CA GLU A 26 -2.31 -16.95 25.43
C GLU A 26 -3.13 -16.37 26.59
N ALA A 27 -3.71 -15.18 26.43
CA ALA A 27 -4.59 -14.60 27.45
C ALA A 27 -5.80 -15.48 27.77
N VAL A 28 -6.40 -16.11 26.74
CA VAL A 28 -7.51 -17.07 26.90
C VAL A 28 -7.05 -18.30 27.68
N GLU A 29 -5.90 -18.87 27.33
CA GLU A 29 -5.37 -20.07 27.99
C GLU A 29 -4.98 -19.79 29.45
N ARG A 30 -4.37 -18.64 29.73
CA ARG A 30 -4.05 -18.21 31.09
C ARG A 30 -5.31 -18.04 31.95
N TYR A 31 -6.37 -17.43 31.39
CA TYR A 31 -7.66 -17.34 32.07
C TYR A 31 -8.26 -18.73 32.34
N ARG A 32 -8.24 -19.63 31.35
CA ARG A 32 -8.73 -21.02 31.49
C ARG A 32 -8.01 -21.80 32.58
N ARG A 33 -6.70 -21.58 32.74
CA ARG A 33 -5.88 -22.20 33.80
C ARG A 33 -6.06 -21.55 35.18
N GLY A 34 -6.83 -20.46 35.28
CA GLY A 34 -6.99 -19.71 36.52
C GLY A 34 -5.79 -18.84 36.89
N GLU A 35 -4.83 -18.66 35.98
CA GLU A 35 -3.64 -17.80 36.17
C GLU A 35 -3.97 -16.30 36.00
N LEU A 36 -5.18 -16.00 35.55
CA LEU A 36 -5.67 -14.65 35.33
C LEU A 36 -7.11 -14.58 35.85
N ASP A 37 -7.41 -13.60 36.70
CA ASP A 37 -8.78 -13.38 37.15
C ASP A 37 -9.64 -12.78 36.03
N ARG A 38 -10.96 -12.79 36.23
CA ARG A 38 -11.92 -12.33 35.21
C ARG A 38 -11.72 -10.87 34.82
N GLU A 39 -11.45 -9.99 35.77
CA GLU A 39 -11.30 -8.56 35.49
C GLU A 39 -10.01 -8.30 34.71
N SER A 40 -8.90 -8.88 35.17
CA SER A 40 -7.61 -8.79 34.49
C SER A 40 -7.67 -9.38 33.08
N TYR A 41 -8.37 -10.50 32.89
CA TYR A 41 -8.60 -11.09 31.57
C TYR A 41 -9.37 -10.15 30.65
N ILE A 42 -10.50 -9.58 31.10
CA ILE A 42 -11.31 -8.67 30.29
C ILE A 42 -10.49 -7.44 29.89
N ARG A 43 -9.76 -6.84 30.84
CA ARG A 43 -8.91 -5.67 30.58
C ARG A 43 -7.84 -5.98 29.52
N LEU A 44 -7.10 -7.06 29.72
CA LEU A 44 -6.06 -7.50 28.79
C LEU A 44 -6.65 -7.83 27.40
N ARG A 45 -7.81 -8.49 27.35
CA ARG A 45 -8.50 -8.82 26.09
C ARG A 45 -8.88 -7.57 25.32
N CYS A 46 -9.43 -6.55 25.98
CA CYS A 46 -9.78 -5.27 25.39
C CYS A 46 -8.55 -4.55 24.83
N GLU A 47 -7.46 -4.50 25.59
CA GLU A 47 -6.20 -3.87 25.15
C GLU A 47 -5.64 -4.54 23.89
N LEU A 48 -5.63 -5.88 23.85
CA LEU A 48 -5.16 -6.65 22.70
C LEU A 48 -6.04 -6.47 21.47
N GLU A 49 -7.37 -6.44 21.61
CA GLU A 49 -8.29 -6.20 20.48
C GLU A 49 -8.16 -4.77 19.94
N LEU A 50 -7.99 -3.78 20.81
CA LEU A 50 -7.70 -2.41 20.41
C LEU A 50 -6.35 -2.32 19.67
N GLU A 51 -5.33 -3.02 20.15
CA GLU A 51 -4.03 -3.09 19.46
C GLU A 51 -4.16 -3.71 18.08
N LYS A 52 -4.90 -4.82 17.95
CA LYS A 52 -5.21 -5.46 16.67
C LYS A 52 -5.88 -4.49 15.71
N GLY A 53 -6.91 -3.77 16.18
CA GLY A 53 -7.60 -2.73 15.41
C GLY A 53 -6.64 -1.63 14.91
N ARG A 54 -5.76 -1.13 15.77
CA ARG A 54 -4.72 -0.14 15.40
C ARG A 54 -3.78 -0.68 14.31
N ARG A 55 -3.30 -1.92 14.44
CA ARG A 55 -2.42 -2.55 13.44
C ARG A 55 -3.13 -2.74 12.09
N VAL A 56 -4.42 -3.12 12.09
CA VAL A 56 -5.23 -3.21 10.87
C VAL A 56 -5.38 -1.85 10.19
N LEU A 57 -5.72 -0.80 10.94
CA LEU A 57 -5.85 0.55 10.40
C LEU A 57 -4.53 1.08 9.82
N GLU A 58 -3.40 0.83 10.49
CA GLU A 58 -2.09 1.19 9.99
C GLU A 58 -1.76 0.46 8.67
N ASN A 59 -2.05 -0.84 8.61
CA ASN A 59 -1.89 -1.64 7.40
C ASN A 59 -2.69 -1.06 6.22
N LEU A 60 -3.96 -0.69 6.45
CA LEU A 60 -4.80 -0.06 5.43
C LEU A 60 -4.25 1.30 4.98
N ARG A 61 -3.80 2.14 5.92
CA ARG A 61 -3.18 3.45 5.59
C ARG A 61 -1.95 3.27 4.72
N ARG A 62 -1.07 2.32 5.04
CA ARG A 62 0.13 2.01 4.24
C ARG A 62 -0.23 1.53 2.84
N MET A 63 -1.26 0.71 2.71
CA MET A 63 -1.76 0.27 1.40
C MET A 63 -2.32 1.43 0.57
N LEU A 64 -3.05 2.37 1.20
CA LEU A 64 -3.57 3.56 0.53
C LEU A 64 -2.45 4.52 0.11
N ALA A 65 -1.46 4.75 0.97
CA ALA A 65 -0.30 5.58 0.65
C ALA A 65 0.52 5.00 -0.51
N GLY A 66 0.78 3.68 -0.48
CA GLY A 66 1.45 2.99 -1.58
C GLY A 66 0.69 3.07 -2.91
N ARG A 67 -0.66 3.07 -2.87
CA ARG A 67 -1.48 3.29 -4.08
C ARG A 67 -1.33 4.69 -4.67
N ARG A 68 -1.27 5.74 -3.84
CA ARG A 68 -1.13 7.13 -4.32
C ARG A 68 0.24 7.35 -4.97
N SER A 69 1.30 6.86 -4.32
CA SER A 69 2.67 6.91 -4.86
C SER A 69 2.80 6.21 -6.23
N LEU A 70 2.12 5.06 -6.41
CA LEU A 70 2.08 4.37 -7.71
C LEU A 70 1.26 5.12 -8.78
N ALA A 71 0.23 5.88 -8.38
CA ALA A 71 -0.55 6.70 -9.29
C ALA A 71 0.25 7.93 -9.76
N GLU A 72 0.95 8.61 -8.86
CA GLU A 72 1.81 9.77 -9.17
C GLU A 72 3.01 9.39 -10.06
N GLN A 73 3.58 8.19 -9.87
CA GLN A 73 4.63 7.67 -10.74
C GLN A 73 4.13 7.31 -12.15
N ARG A 74 2.87 6.87 -12.28
CA ARG A 74 2.25 6.58 -13.59
C ARG A 74 1.99 7.85 -14.38
N ASP A 75 1.46 8.90 -13.74
CA ASP A 75 1.25 10.20 -14.39
C ASP A 75 2.57 10.83 -14.82
N SER A 76 3.63 10.70 -14.01
CA SER A 76 4.96 11.22 -14.35
C SER A 76 5.64 10.45 -15.49
N SER A 77 5.32 9.15 -15.67
CA SER A 77 5.87 8.32 -16.75
C SER A 77 5.10 8.47 -18.08
N GLN A 78 3.94 9.13 -18.08
CA GLN A 78 3.19 9.45 -19.30
C GLN A 78 3.64 10.76 -19.97
N VAL A 79 4.59 11.49 -19.39
CA VAL A 79 5.14 12.74 -19.95
C VAL A 79 6.53 12.52 -20.56
N VAL A 80 6.68 11.57 -21.48
CA VAL A 80 7.87 11.51 -22.36
C VAL A 80 7.49 10.98 -23.75
N HIS A 81 7.01 11.88 -24.62
CA HIS A 81 7.40 12.10 -26.02
C HIS A 81 6.32 12.96 -26.69
N GLN A 82 6.51 14.27 -26.66
CA GLN A 82 6.08 15.12 -27.78
C GLN A 82 7.37 15.52 -28.49
N ASP A 83 7.61 14.90 -29.64
CA ASP A 83 8.69 15.31 -30.54
C ASP A 83 8.48 16.77 -30.96
N PRO A 84 9.48 17.66 -30.81
CA PRO A 84 9.35 19.07 -31.18
C PRO A 84 9.67 19.34 -32.66
N HIS A 85 9.62 18.34 -33.55
CA HIS A 85 10.04 18.48 -34.94
C HIS A 85 8.92 18.19 -35.95
N GLU A 86 7.90 19.05 -35.99
CA GLU A 86 7.18 19.36 -37.24
C GLU A 86 6.84 20.85 -37.31
N VAL A 87 7.86 21.68 -37.52
CA VAL A 87 7.70 22.96 -38.22
C VAL A 87 8.62 22.89 -39.43
N CYS A 88 8.22 22.12 -40.45
CA CYS A 88 8.86 22.15 -41.75
C CYS A 88 8.07 23.06 -42.68
N SER A 89 8.56 24.31 -42.72
CA SER A 89 8.57 25.21 -43.87
C SER A 89 8.09 24.63 -45.20
N THR A 90 6.92 25.10 -45.69
CA THR A 90 6.62 25.06 -47.12
C THR A 90 6.84 26.45 -47.70
N TYR A 91 8.09 26.73 -48.06
CA TYR A 91 8.44 27.82 -48.96
C TYR A 91 9.20 27.23 -50.15
N SER A 92 8.59 27.27 -51.33
CA SER A 92 9.17 27.38 -52.68
C SER A 92 7.99 27.28 -53.66
N ALA A 93 7.45 28.36 -54.24
CA ALA A 93 8.03 29.32 -55.18
C ALA A 93 8.39 28.71 -56.54
N GLU A 94 7.48 28.85 -57.51
CA GLU A 94 7.77 28.98 -58.95
C GLU A 94 6.84 30.11 -59.46
N ARG A 95 7.29 31.37 -59.59
CA ARG A 95 7.91 32.02 -60.77
C ARG A 95 7.36 31.47 -62.09
N SER A 96 6.50 32.20 -62.81
CA SER A 96 6.84 33.15 -63.90
C SER A 96 5.53 33.33 -64.71
N THR A 97 5.13 34.41 -65.38
CA THR A 97 5.79 35.57 -66.02
C THR A 97 4.70 36.55 -66.49
N SER A 98 5.06 37.84 -66.57
CA SER A 98 4.30 38.97 -67.10
C SER A 98 3.70 38.79 -68.51
N ALA A 99 2.54 39.43 -68.74
CA ALA A 99 2.33 40.49 -69.73
C ALA A 99 1.09 41.30 -69.34
#